data_AF-C2FU37-F1
#
_entry.id   AF-C2FU37-F1
#
_cell.length_a   1.000
_cell.length_b   1.000
_cell.length_c   1.000
_cell.angle_alpha   90.00
_cell.angle_beta   90.00
_cell.angle_gamma   90.00
#
_symmetry.space_group_name_H-M   'P 1'
#
loop_
_entity.id
_entity.type
_entity.pdbx_description
1 polymer ?
#
loop_
_entity_poly.entity_id
_entity_poly.type
_entity_poly.pdbx_seq_one_letter_code
_entity_poly.pdbx_strand_id
1 'polypeptide(L)'
;MLQKDMGHTAAAAGLMLVPFSILSALVAKFVLPQISKILNPVRMGILGWFCMFLGAVSLFVSVYTGHPIVLVLLGAACISGIGMTFCFTSLSVLGIRGVDPACYGIASSLTSTSYFLGAGIGLSFMTLLSQLFPSEWVVGGLSIGILVVYALIAIGLLLYLILADQKIRQTDLALS
;
A
#
# COMPACT_ATOMS: atom_id res chain seq x y z
N MET A 1 9.98 3.76 -14.92
CA MET A 1 9.34 5.03 -15.30
C MET A 1 10.31 6.20 -15.30
N LEU A 2 10.47 6.98 -14.22
CA LEU A 2 11.19 8.27 -14.30
C LEU A 2 12.62 8.19 -14.87
N GLN A 3 13.44 7.21 -14.46
CA GLN A 3 14.84 7.14 -14.90
C GLN A 3 15.00 6.53 -16.29
N LYS A 4 14.45 5.33 -16.52
CA LYS A 4 14.70 4.55 -17.74
C LYS A 4 13.63 4.69 -18.84
N ASP A 5 12.41 5.16 -18.52
CA ASP A 5 11.36 5.43 -19.54
C ASP A 5 11.26 6.92 -19.91
N MET A 6 11.57 7.83 -18.98
CA MET A 6 11.49 9.29 -19.19
C MET A 6 12.85 9.98 -19.32
N GLY A 7 13.95 9.22 -19.29
CA GLY A 7 15.31 9.73 -19.49
C GLY A 7 15.82 10.69 -18.40
N HIS A 8 15.14 10.80 -17.26
CA HIS A 8 15.62 11.63 -16.17
C HIS A 8 16.85 11.01 -15.50
N THR A 9 17.80 11.86 -15.08
CA THR A 9 18.93 11.41 -14.28
C THR A 9 18.44 10.83 -12.96
N ALA A 10 19.23 9.92 -12.36
CA ALA A 10 18.85 9.29 -11.10
C ALA A 10 18.58 10.30 -9.99
N ALA A 11 19.37 11.38 -9.95
CA ALA A 11 19.20 12.49 -9.02
C ALA A 11 17.88 13.25 -9.25
N ALA A 12 17.53 13.58 -10.50
CA ALA A 12 16.29 14.28 -10.81
C ALA A 12 15.05 13.44 -10.49
N ALA A 13 15.07 12.14 -10.81
CA ALA A 13 14.01 11.21 -10.45
C ALA A 13 13.85 11.08 -8.94
N GLY A 14 14.96 11.00 -8.19
CA GLY A 14 14.94 10.99 -6.73
C GLY A 14 14.35 12.28 -6.15
N LEU A 15 14.76 13.45 -6.67
CA LEU A 15 14.26 14.75 -6.21
C LEU A 15 12.75 14.90 -6.47
N MET A 16 12.25 14.38 -7.60
CA MET A 16 10.81 14.34 -7.91
C MET A 16 10.00 13.46 -6.94
N LEU A 17 10.63 12.51 -6.25
CA LEU A 17 9.96 11.67 -5.26
C LEU A 17 9.88 12.32 -3.87
N VAL A 18 10.77 13.29 -3.57
CA VAL A 18 10.82 13.98 -2.27
C VAL A 18 9.49 14.63 -1.88
N PRO A 19 8.78 15.37 -2.77
CA PRO A 19 7.46 15.94 -2.45
C PRO A 19 6.44 14.90 -1.98
N PHE A 20 6.51 13.67 -2.49
CA PHE A 20 5.59 12.59 -2.07
C PHE A 20 5.89 12.07 -0.68
N SER A 21 7.18 12.00 -0.30
CA SER A 21 7.56 11.69 1.07
C SER A 21 7.11 12.78 2.05
N ILE A 22 7.21 14.06 1.64
CA ILE A 22 6.68 15.18 2.43
C ILE A 22 5.15 15.07 2.56
N LEU A 23 4.45 14.80 1.46
CA LEU A 23 3.02 14.58 1.46
C LEU A 23 2.64 13.42 2.39
N SER A 24 3.35 12.29 2.33
CA SER A 24 3.15 11.15 3.24
C SER A 24 3.31 11.57 4.70
N ALA A 25 4.36 12.33 5.04
CA ALA A 25 4.57 12.84 6.39
C ALA A 25 3.46 13.79 6.86
N LEU A 26 2.96 14.67 5.97
CA LEU A 26 1.83 15.56 6.27
C LEU A 26 0.53 14.76 6.49
N VAL A 27 0.27 13.77 5.64
CA VAL A 27 -0.90 12.88 5.78
C VAL A 27 -0.81 12.11 7.10
N ALA A 28 0.37 11.55 7.44
CA ALA A 28 0.60 10.84 8.69
C ALA A 28 0.42 11.75 9.93
N LYS A 29 0.84 13.02 9.84
CA LYS A 29 0.76 13.95 10.98
C LYS A 29 -0.62 14.57 11.16
N PHE A 30 -1.29 14.98 10.08
CA PHE A 30 -2.51 15.79 10.17
C PHE A 30 -3.78 15.00 9.85
N VAL A 31 -3.75 14.15 8.82
CA VAL A 31 -4.95 13.46 8.34
C VAL A 31 -5.19 12.17 9.13
N LEU A 32 -4.14 11.38 9.33
CA LEU A 32 -4.21 10.08 9.98
C LEU A 32 -4.81 10.14 11.40
N PRO A 33 -4.46 11.10 12.30
CA PRO A 33 -5.06 11.19 13.62
C PRO A 33 -6.53 11.62 13.62
N GLN A 34 -6.97 12.34 12.58
CA GLN A 34 -8.37 12.73 12.45
C GLN A 34 -9.21 11.54 11.99
N ILE A 35 -8.70 10.80 10.98
CA ILE A 35 -9.41 9.64 10.44
C ILE A 35 -9.42 8.48 11.42
N SER A 36 -8.34 8.26 12.18
CA SER A 36 -8.27 7.16 13.17
C SER A 36 -9.24 7.30 14.34
N LYS A 37 -9.73 8.51 14.61
CA LYS A 37 -10.79 8.74 15.61
C LYS A 37 -12.16 8.30 15.12
N ILE A 38 -12.36 8.25 13.81
CA ILE A 38 -13.68 8.03 13.18
C ILE A 38 -13.77 6.61 12.60
N LEU A 39 -12.67 6.07 12.09
CA LEU A 39 -12.62 4.77 11.42
C LEU A 39 -11.91 3.72 12.27
N ASN A 40 -12.48 2.50 12.31
CA ASN A 40 -11.81 1.33 12.84
C ASN A 40 -10.54 1.01 12.00
N PRO A 41 -9.45 0.51 12.60
CA PRO A 41 -8.25 0.08 11.90
C PRO A 41 -8.51 -0.72 10.61
N VAL A 42 -9.46 -1.65 10.59
CA VAL A 42 -9.75 -2.45 9.37
C VAL A 42 -10.27 -1.57 8.22
N ARG A 43 -11.17 -0.61 8.51
CA ARG A 43 -11.70 0.33 7.51
C ARG A 43 -10.64 1.31 7.02
N MET A 44 -9.74 1.75 7.90
CA MET A 44 -8.56 2.54 7.50
C MET A 44 -7.66 1.77 6.53
N GLY A 45 -7.46 0.47 6.78
CA GLY A 45 -6.69 -0.40 5.90
C GLY A 45 -7.32 -0.52 4.52
N ILE A 46 -8.64 -0.70 4.46
CA ILE A 46 -9.39 -0.74 3.19
C ILE A 46 -9.23 0.58 2.43
N LEU A 47 -9.34 1.72 3.11
CA LEU A 47 -9.14 3.04 2.50
C LEU A 47 -7.72 3.19 1.91
N GLY A 48 -6.69 2.75 2.64
CA GLY A 48 -5.31 2.76 2.17
C GLY A 48 -5.10 1.90 0.93
N TRP A 49 -5.60 0.65 0.96
CA TRP A 49 -5.48 -0.26 -0.18
C TRP A 49 -6.31 0.19 -1.39
N PHE A 50 -7.47 0.81 -1.17
CA PHE A 50 -8.26 1.41 -2.23
C PHE A 50 -7.51 2.58 -2.89
N CYS A 51 -6.83 3.41 -2.10
CA CYS A 51 -5.98 4.48 -2.62
C CYS A 51 -4.78 3.92 -3.42
N MET A 52 -4.15 2.85 -2.94
CA MET A 52 -3.10 2.13 -3.69
C MET A 52 -3.62 1.55 -5.02
N PHE A 53 -4.82 0.96 -5.01
CA PHE A 53 -5.48 0.45 -6.20
C PHE A 53 -5.75 1.58 -7.21
N LEU A 54 -6.31 2.71 -6.76
CA LEU A 54 -6.54 3.87 -7.62
C LEU A 54 -5.24 4.40 -8.24
N GLY A 55 -4.17 4.46 -7.44
CA GLY A 55 -2.85 4.86 -7.93
C GLY A 55 -2.27 3.87 -8.94
N ALA A 56 -2.47 2.56 -8.74
CA ALA A 56 -2.07 1.52 -9.69
C ALA A 56 -2.83 1.64 -11.02
N VAL A 57 -4.14 1.89 -10.97
CA VAL A 57 -4.96 2.15 -12.17
C VAL A 57 -4.50 3.42 -12.88
N SER A 58 -4.19 4.50 -12.13
CA SER A 58 -3.62 5.73 -12.71
C SER A 58 -2.30 5.47 -13.42
N LEU A 59 -1.41 4.67 -12.84
CA LEU A 59 -0.16 4.25 -13.49
C LEU A 59 -0.41 3.39 -14.73
N PHE A 60 -1.40 2.49 -14.68
CA PHE A 60 -1.77 1.65 -15.83
C PHE A 60 -2.21 2.52 -17.01
N VAL A 61 -3.13 3.47 -16.78
CA VAL A 61 -3.59 4.42 -17.81
C VAL A 61 -2.41 5.25 -18.35
N SER A 62 -1.46 5.62 -17.48
CA SER A 62 -0.27 6.37 -17.89
C SER A 62 0.61 5.60 -18.88
N VAL A 63 0.68 4.27 -18.76
CA VAL A 63 1.43 3.43 -19.73
C VAL A 63 0.82 3.50 -21.11
N TYR A 64 -0.51 3.42 -21.23
CA TYR A 64 -1.19 3.40 -22.54
C TYR A 64 -1.38 4.78 -23.17
N THR A 65 -1.22 5.86 -22.41
CA THR A 65 -1.43 7.25 -22.88
C THR A 65 -0.12 7.98 -23.23
N GLY A 66 1.01 7.27 -23.27
CA GLY A 66 2.31 7.86 -23.63
C GLY A 66 2.99 8.61 -22.49
N HIS A 67 2.78 8.16 -21.25
CA HIS A 67 3.45 8.65 -20.03
C HIS A 67 3.24 10.13 -19.68
N PRO A 68 1.99 10.61 -19.58
CA PRO A 68 1.73 11.94 -19.01
C PRO A 68 2.27 12.03 -17.58
N ILE A 69 3.23 12.93 -17.36
CA ILE A 69 3.92 13.15 -16.07
C ILE A 69 2.92 13.32 -14.91
N VAL A 70 1.83 14.04 -15.15
CA VAL A 70 0.78 14.31 -14.14
C VAL A 70 0.15 13.02 -13.63
N LEU A 71 -0.11 12.06 -14.52
CA LEU A 71 -0.76 10.79 -14.18
C LEU A 71 0.20 9.86 -13.43
N VAL A 72 1.50 9.90 -13.78
CA VAL A 72 2.56 9.20 -13.04
C VAL A 72 2.70 9.77 -11.63
N LEU A 73 2.78 11.10 -11.50
CA LEU A 73 2.90 11.78 -10.21
C LEU A 73 1.66 11.58 -9.34
N LEU A 74 0.46 11.60 -9.93
CA LEU A 74 -0.80 11.32 -9.23
C LEU A 74 -0.82 9.87 -8.70
N GLY A 75 -0.41 8.91 -9.52
CA GLY A 75 -0.28 7.52 -9.12
C GLY A 75 0.72 7.34 -7.97
N ALA A 76 1.91 7.95 -8.08
CA ALA A 76 2.93 7.93 -7.05
C ALA A 76 2.45 8.61 -5.74
N ALA A 77 1.74 9.73 -5.83
CA ALA A 77 1.16 10.41 -4.67
C ALA A 77 0.10 9.54 -3.96
N CYS A 78 -0.76 8.86 -4.73
CA CYS A 78 -1.77 7.95 -4.16
C CYS A 78 -1.12 6.73 -3.50
N ILE A 79 -0.14 6.09 -4.13
CA ILE A 79 0.48 4.87 -3.61
C ILE A 79 1.41 5.19 -2.43
N SER A 80 2.43 6.03 -2.64
CA SER A 80 3.49 6.28 -1.66
C SER A 80 3.12 7.38 -0.66
N GLY A 81 2.32 8.36 -1.07
CA GLY A 81 1.88 9.44 -0.20
C GLY A 81 0.79 8.98 0.77
N ILE A 82 -0.38 8.64 0.24
CA ILE A 82 -1.58 8.37 1.04
C ILE A 82 -1.69 6.88 1.37
N GLY A 83 -1.67 6.02 0.36
CA GLY A 83 -1.95 4.59 0.47
C GLY A 83 -1.06 3.87 1.48
N MET A 84 0.27 3.96 1.32
CA MET A 84 1.22 3.32 2.25
C MET A 84 1.03 3.79 3.69
N THR A 85 0.80 5.09 3.90
CA THR A 85 0.59 5.66 5.23
C THR A 85 -0.58 4.99 5.94
N PHE A 86 -1.75 4.92 5.29
CA PHE A 86 -2.94 4.31 5.87
C PHE A 86 -2.82 2.80 6.04
N CYS A 87 -2.27 2.10 5.03
CA CYS A 87 -2.05 0.66 5.09
C CYS A 87 -1.11 0.30 6.26
N PHE A 88 0.06 0.94 6.33
CA PHE A 88 1.08 0.62 7.31
C PHE A 88 0.59 0.88 8.74
N THR A 89 -0.07 2.02 9.00
CA THR A 89 -0.64 2.30 10.31
C THR A 89 -1.75 1.32 10.67
N SER A 90 -2.70 1.06 9.76
CA SER A 90 -3.80 0.13 9.99
C SER A 90 -3.30 -1.28 10.33
N LEU A 91 -2.38 -1.82 9.51
CA LEU A 91 -1.80 -3.14 9.70
C LEU A 91 -0.98 -3.22 10.99
N SER A 92 -0.27 -2.16 11.36
CA SER A 92 0.48 -2.11 12.63
C SER A 92 -0.46 -2.20 13.84
N VAL A 93 -1.59 -1.47 13.81
CA VAL A 93 -2.59 -1.53 14.89
C VAL A 93 -3.28 -2.90 14.92
N LEU A 94 -3.56 -3.49 13.76
CA LEU A 94 -4.14 -4.84 13.68
C LEU A 94 -3.16 -5.93 14.15
N GLY A 95 -1.86 -5.77 13.91
CA GLY A 95 -0.83 -6.73 14.30
C GLY A 95 -0.64 -6.88 15.81
N ILE A 96 -1.04 -5.87 16.59
CA ILE A 96 -1.01 -5.90 18.07
C ILE A 96 -2.40 -6.10 18.68
N ARG A 97 -3.46 -6.11 17.88
CA ARG A 97 -4.85 -6.24 18.36
C ARG A 97 -5.06 -7.63 18.96
N GLY A 98 -5.49 -7.68 20.22
CA GLY A 98 -5.73 -8.94 20.94
C GLY A 98 -4.47 -9.58 21.55
N VAL A 99 -3.32 -8.88 21.51
CA VAL A 99 -2.09 -9.30 22.18
C VAL A 99 -2.06 -8.74 23.60
N ASP A 100 -1.49 -9.47 24.54
CA ASP A 100 -1.27 -8.97 25.91
C ASP A 100 -0.30 -7.77 25.88
N PRO A 101 -0.54 -6.69 26.67
CA PRO A 101 0.34 -5.53 26.72
C PRO A 101 1.82 -5.86 27.00
N ALA A 102 2.10 -6.93 27.76
CA ALA A 102 3.47 -7.38 28.01
C ALA A 102 4.19 -7.87 26.74
N CYS A 103 3.44 -8.30 25.72
CA CYS A 103 3.94 -8.86 24.47
C CYS A 103 3.85 -7.89 23.28
N TYR A 104 3.41 -6.64 23.46
CA TYR A 104 3.33 -5.67 22.35
C TYR A 104 4.66 -5.45 21.62
N GLY A 105 5.78 -5.47 22.35
CA GLY A 105 7.10 -5.36 21.74
C GLY A 105 7.39 -6.50 20.77
N ILE A 106 6.99 -7.73 21.12
CA ILE A 106 7.19 -8.94 20.31
C ILE A 106 6.24 -8.92 19.09
N ALA A 107 4.96 -8.57 19.29
CA ALA A 107 3.99 -8.50 18.20
C ALA A 107 4.35 -7.40 17.18
N SER A 108 4.79 -6.24 17.66
CA SER A 108 5.23 -5.14 16.80
C SER A 108 6.50 -5.50 16.02
N SER A 109 7.49 -6.12 16.67
CA SER A 109 8.72 -6.54 15.97
C SER A 109 8.43 -7.59 14.90
N LEU A 110 7.57 -8.59 15.20
CA LEU A 110 7.15 -9.59 14.23
C LEU A 110 6.42 -8.96 13.02
N THR A 111 5.57 -7.96 13.27
CA THR A 111 4.89 -7.20 12.21
C THR A 111 5.89 -6.46 11.32
N SER A 112 6.86 -5.77 11.92
CA SER A 112 7.90 -5.05 11.18
C SER A 112 8.82 -5.99 10.39
N THR A 113 9.20 -7.14 10.97
CA THR A 113 9.99 -8.16 10.28
C THR A 113 9.23 -8.72 9.09
N SER A 114 7.93 -9.02 9.26
CA SER A 114 7.08 -9.50 8.17
C SER A 114 6.96 -8.48 7.05
N TYR A 115 6.84 -7.19 7.39
CA TYR A 115 6.81 -6.10 6.42
C TYR A 115 8.10 -6.02 5.60
N PHE A 116 9.27 -6.00 6.24
CA PHE A 116 10.54 -5.92 5.53
C PHE A 116 10.85 -7.19 4.73
N LEU A 117 10.50 -8.36 5.27
CA LEU A 117 10.63 -9.62 4.55
C LEU A 117 9.77 -9.63 3.28
N GLY A 118 8.49 -9.22 3.40
CA GLY A 118 7.58 -9.08 2.27
C GLY A 118 8.05 -8.05 1.24
N ALA A 119 8.56 -6.91 1.69
CA ALA A 119 9.14 -5.88 0.82
C ALA A 119 10.38 -6.40 0.05
N GLY A 120 11.26 -7.13 0.74
CA GLY A 120 12.45 -7.74 0.13
C GLY A 120 12.07 -8.78 -0.93
N ILE A 121 11.21 -9.74 -0.56
CA ILE A 121 10.73 -10.78 -1.49
C ILE A 121 10.01 -10.15 -2.68
N GLY A 122 9.12 -9.18 -2.44
CA GLY A 122 8.36 -8.49 -3.47
C GLY A 122 9.26 -7.77 -4.47
N LEU A 123 10.28 -7.05 -3.99
CA LEU A 123 11.24 -6.35 -4.85
C LEU A 123 12.09 -7.33 -5.68
N SER A 124 12.59 -8.40 -5.05
CA SER A 124 13.35 -9.44 -5.76
C SER A 124 12.52 -10.13 -6.83
N PHE A 125 11.27 -10.47 -6.51
CA PHE A 125 10.33 -11.08 -7.45
C PHE A 125 10.01 -10.14 -8.63
N MET A 126 9.73 -8.86 -8.36
CA MET A 126 9.53 -7.86 -9.42
C MET A 126 10.77 -7.73 -10.32
N THR A 127 11.97 -7.72 -9.72
CA THR A 127 13.23 -7.61 -10.47
C THR A 127 13.44 -8.83 -11.37
N LEU A 128 13.24 -10.04 -10.85
CA LEU A 128 13.34 -11.27 -11.62
C LEU A 128 12.34 -11.29 -12.79
N LEU A 129 11.09 -10.89 -12.53
CA LEU A 129 10.07 -10.86 -13.56
C LEU A 129 10.38 -9.86 -14.67
N SER A 130 10.95 -8.70 -14.32
CA SER A 130 11.42 -7.70 -15.29
C SER A 130 12.56 -8.23 -16.16
N GLN A 131 13.40 -9.12 -15.64
CA GLN A 131 14.47 -9.78 -16.41
C GLN A 131 13.93 -10.90 -17.32
N LEU A 132 12.96 -11.68 -16.83
CA LEU A 132 12.37 -12.81 -17.58
C LEU A 132 11.41 -12.37 -18.70
N PHE A 133 10.67 -11.29 -18.46
CA PHE A 133 9.75 -10.71 -19.43
C PHE A 133 10.20 -9.27 -19.74
N PRO A 134 11.27 -9.12 -20.54
CA PRO A 134 11.75 -7.80 -20.93
C PRO A 134 10.65 -7.11 -21.74
N SER A 135 10.11 -6.06 -21.15
CA SER A 135 9.15 -5.14 -21.76
C SER A 135 9.91 -3.93 -22.28
N GLU A 136 9.46 -3.34 -23.40
CA GLU A 136 9.96 -2.05 -23.93
C GLU A 136 9.93 -0.95 -22.84
N TRP A 137 9.01 -1.06 -21.88
CA TRP A 137 8.85 -0.17 -20.73
C TRP A 137 9.29 -0.82 -19.42
N VAL A 138 9.96 -0.07 -18.53
CA VAL A 138 10.47 -0.55 -17.23
C VAL A 138 9.37 -0.95 -16.28
N VAL A 139 8.25 -0.24 -16.33
CA VAL A 139 7.03 -0.62 -15.61
C VAL A 139 6.09 -1.20 -16.65
N GLY A 140 6.35 -2.46 -17.01
CA GLY A 140 5.48 -3.19 -17.93
C GLY A 140 4.08 -3.36 -17.34
N GLY A 141 3.09 -3.54 -18.21
CA GLY A 141 1.71 -3.82 -17.78
C GLY A 141 1.60 -5.02 -16.83
N LEU A 142 2.55 -5.95 -16.89
CA LEU A 142 2.70 -7.08 -15.97
C LEU A 142 2.95 -6.66 -14.51
N SER A 143 3.90 -5.76 -14.26
CA SER A 143 4.21 -5.29 -12.89
C SER A 143 3.03 -4.53 -12.28
N ILE A 144 2.35 -3.71 -13.08
CA ILE A 144 1.15 -2.97 -12.64
C ILE A 144 -0.01 -3.95 -12.42
N GLY A 145 -0.19 -4.93 -13.30
CA GLY A 145 -1.18 -5.98 -13.14
C GLY A 145 -1.00 -6.77 -11.85
N ILE A 146 0.24 -7.13 -11.51
CA ILE A 146 0.55 -7.77 -10.23
C ILE A 146 0.19 -6.86 -9.06
N LEU A 147 0.55 -5.57 -9.13
CA LEU A 147 0.23 -4.60 -8.09
C LEU A 147 -1.30 -4.47 -7.87
N VAL A 148 -2.07 -4.47 -8.95
CA VAL A 148 -3.54 -4.45 -8.92
C VAL A 148 -4.10 -5.71 -8.27
N VAL A 149 -3.60 -6.90 -8.65
CA VAL A 149 -4.02 -8.17 -8.07
C VAL A 149 -3.73 -8.22 -6.56
N TYR A 150 -2.53 -7.79 -6.14
CA TYR A 150 -2.19 -7.71 -4.72
C TYR A 150 -3.13 -6.77 -3.95
N ALA A 151 -3.44 -5.60 -4.53
CA ALA A 151 -4.37 -4.66 -3.90
C ALA A 151 -5.78 -5.25 -3.75
N LEU A 152 -6.28 -5.96 -4.77
CA LEU A 152 -7.59 -6.62 -4.70
C LEU A 152 -7.61 -7.76 -3.67
N ILE A 153 -6.57 -8.59 -3.62
CA ILE A 153 -6.45 -9.66 -2.61
C ILE A 153 -6.43 -9.05 -1.21
N ALA A 154 -5.65 -7.99 -0.98
CA ALA A 154 -5.57 -7.34 0.32
C ALA A 154 -6.91 -6.72 0.76
N ILE A 155 -7.62 -6.04 -0.15
CA ILE A 155 -8.98 -5.55 0.12
C ILE A 155 -9.91 -6.71 0.45
N GLY A 156 -9.87 -7.80 -0.31
CA GLY A 156 -10.66 -9.01 -0.07
C GLY A 156 -10.41 -9.63 1.30
N LEU A 157 -9.15 -9.73 1.72
CA LEU A 157 -8.77 -10.24 3.05
C LEU A 157 -9.28 -9.33 4.17
N LEU A 158 -9.18 -8.00 4.01
CA LEU A 158 -9.68 -7.06 5.00
C LEU A 158 -11.22 -7.08 5.09
N LEU A 159 -11.92 -7.22 3.95
CA LEU A 159 -13.37 -7.40 3.93
C LEU A 159 -13.78 -8.71 4.61
N TYR A 160 -13.06 -9.80 4.35
CA TYR A 160 -13.27 -11.07 5.03
C TYR A 160 -13.12 -10.94 6.55
N LEU A 161 -12.09 -10.22 7.02
CA LEU A 161 -11.91 -9.93 8.46
C LEU A 161 -13.08 -9.14 9.05
N ILE A 162 -13.65 -8.17 8.33
CA ILE A 162 -14.86 -7.46 8.80
C ILE A 162 -16.03 -8.42 8.98
N LEU A 163 -16.26 -9.29 8.00
CA LEU A 163 -17.36 -10.26 8.04
C LEU A 163 -17.17 -11.29 9.15
N ALA A 164 -15.93 -11.75 9.36
CA ALA A 164 -15.59 -12.67 10.45
C ALA A 164 -15.82 -12.02 11.82
N ASP A 165 -15.35 -10.79 12.04
CA ASP A 165 -15.57 -10.03 13.29
C ASP A 165 -17.08 -9.84 13.57
N GLN A 166 -17.88 -9.56 12.53
CA GLN A 166 -19.34 -9.42 12.67
C GLN A 166 -20.01 -10.74 13.05
N LYS A 167 -19.60 -11.86 12.43
CA LYS A 167 -20.17 -13.18 12.69
C LYS A 167 -19.89 -13.65 14.13
N ILE A 168 -18.68 -13.42 14.64
CA ILE A 168 -18.31 -13.75 16.01
C ILE A 168 -19.19 -12.95 16.99
N ARG A 169 -19.31 -11.64 16.77
CA ARG A 169 -20.11 -10.76 17.62
C ARG A 169 -21.61 -11.10 17.64
N GLN A 170 -22.17 -11.56 16.52
CA GLN A 170 -23.55 -12.04 16.47
C GLN A 170 -23.76 -13.36 17.23
N THR A 171 -22.74 -14.22 17.25
CA THR A 171 -22.79 -15.50 17.97
C THR A 171 -22.77 -15.26 19.49
N ASP A 172 -21.93 -14.34 19.97
CA ASP A 172 -21.89 -13.97 21.40
C ASP A 172 -23.22 -13.36 21.87
N LEU A 173 -23.86 -12.53 21.03
CA LEU A 173 -25.17 -11.93 21.34
C LEU A 173 -26.32 -12.94 21.32
N ALA A 174 -26.19 -14.06 20.60
CA ALA A 174 -27.20 -15.12 20.57
C ALA A 174 -27.05 -16.11 21.74
N LEU A 175 -25.92 -16.10 22.44
CA LEU A 175 -25.61 -16.95 23.59
C LEU A 175 -25.79 -16.22 24.95
N SER A 176 -26.06 -14.91 24.92
CA SER A 176 -26.34 -14.06 26.11
C SER A 176 -27.82 -13.77 26.27
#